data_AF-A0A017SZI1-F1
#
_entry.id   AF-A0A017SZI1-F1
#
_cell.length_a   1.000
_cell.length_b   1.000
_cell.length_c   1.000
_cell.angle_alpha   90.00
_cell.angle_beta   90.00
_cell.angle_gamma   90.00
#
_symmetry.space_group_name_H-M   'P 1'
#
loop_
_entity.id
_entity.type
_entity.pdbx_description
1 polymer ?
#
loop_
_entity_poly.entity_id
_entity_poly.type
_entity_poly.pdbx_seq_one_letter_code
_entity_poly.pdbx_strand_id
1 'polypeptide(L)'
;MSTRNARASRRKRAGYTMIEVMMALGILALGASGIIALQRATFVNTTHARNLAMANLVAQGWAERLRVDALQWNEPNGQPDLAETDWLNLADSSPDIRLSPAEIPTLGSPVADLLGIDTFAADASIPAYCTHLRFRRFPGIMGAPGTLIRADIRVFWLRSGSMADCSVSPDTVDAEPEVYGAVYLTTSVMRNKIRD
;
A
#
# COMPACT_ATOMS: atom_id res chain seq x y z
N MET A 1 48.04 -60.11 -52.67
CA MET A 1 46.88 -59.94 -51.75
C MET A 1 47.39 -59.42 -50.42
N SER A 2 47.10 -58.17 -50.06
CA SER A 2 47.49 -57.56 -48.77
C SER A 2 46.24 -56.97 -48.12
N THR A 3 45.77 -57.60 -47.05
CA THR A 3 44.59 -57.19 -46.28
C THR A 3 45.00 -56.12 -45.27
N ARG A 4 44.57 -54.87 -45.50
CA ARG A 4 44.69 -53.79 -44.51
C ARG A 4 43.62 -53.99 -43.44
N ASN A 5 44.02 -54.47 -42.27
CA ASN A 5 43.18 -54.49 -41.08
C ASN A 5 42.92 -53.06 -40.60
N ALA A 6 41.71 -52.56 -40.80
CA ALA A 6 41.22 -51.35 -40.14
C ALA A 6 41.07 -51.64 -38.64
N ARG A 7 42.02 -51.17 -37.83
CA ARG A 7 41.84 -51.13 -36.37
C ARG A 7 40.74 -50.12 -36.06
N ALA A 8 39.53 -50.61 -35.85
CA ALA A 8 38.48 -49.84 -35.19
C ALA A 8 39.00 -49.42 -33.81
N SER A 9 39.32 -48.14 -33.66
CA SER A 9 39.65 -47.56 -32.36
C SER A 9 38.42 -47.72 -31.47
N ARG A 10 38.44 -48.68 -30.55
CA ARG A 10 37.48 -48.74 -29.45
C ARG A 10 37.70 -47.47 -28.63
N ARG A 11 36.82 -46.49 -28.85
CA ARG A 11 36.66 -45.32 -27.98
C ARG A 11 36.40 -45.89 -26.59
N LYS A 12 37.40 -45.85 -25.71
CA LYS A 12 37.25 -46.29 -24.32
C LYS A 12 36.12 -45.46 -23.73
N ARG A 13 34.98 -46.09 -23.44
CA ARG A 13 33.94 -45.49 -22.60
C ARG A 13 34.57 -45.41 -21.21
N ALA A 14 35.14 -44.25 -20.89
CA ALA A 14 35.55 -43.94 -19.53
C ALA A 14 34.27 -43.86 -18.70
N GLY A 15 34.12 -44.76 -17.72
CA GLY A 15 33.10 -44.58 -16.69
C GLY A 15 33.39 -43.31 -15.91
N TYR A 16 32.34 -42.59 -15.51
CA TYR A 16 32.47 -41.42 -14.64
C TYR A 16 33.27 -41.78 -13.39
N THR A 17 34.27 -40.96 -13.06
CA THR A 17 35.05 -41.17 -11.84
C THR A 17 34.26 -40.68 -10.62
N MET A 18 34.47 -41.29 -9.45
CA MET A 18 33.83 -40.84 -8.20
C MET A 18 34.07 -39.35 -7.93
N ILE A 19 35.24 -38.82 -8.30
CA ILE A 19 35.60 -37.41 -8.16
C ILE A 19 34.71 -36.52 -9.02
N GLU A 20 34.43 -36.91 -10.26
CA GLU A 20 33.58 -36.17 -11.18
C GLU A 20 32.14 -36.09 -10.68
N VAL A 21 31.64 -37.19 -10.10
CA VAL A 21 30.32 -37.21 -9.46
C VAL A 21 30.29 -36.31 -8.23
N MET A 22 31.31 -36.35 -7.38
CA MET A 22 31.38 -35.48 -6.20
C MET A 22 31.50 -33.99 -6.57
N MET A 23 32.26 -33.66 -7.61
CA MET A 23 32.33 -32.28 -8.12
C MET A 23 30.98 -31.84 -8.67
N ALA A 24 30.30 -32.69 -9.46
CA ALA A 24 28.98 -32.38 -9.99
C ALA A 24 27.94 -32.16 -8.88
N LEU A 25 27.96 -33.00 -7.84
CA LEU A 25 27.10 -32.84 -6.66
C LEU A 25 27.42 -31.55 -5.88
N GLY A 26 28.71 -31.18 -5.75
CA GLY A 26 29.12 -29.94 -5.11
C GLY A 26 28.63 -28.69 -5.86
N ILE A 27 28.80 -28.66 -7.18
CA ILE A 27 28.30 -27.57 -8.03
C ILE A 27 26.77 -27.51 -7.99
N LEU A 28 26.10 -28.66 -8.03
CA LEU A 28 24.65 -28.75 -7.92
C LEU A 28 24.14 -28.21 -6.58
N ALA A 29 24.79 -28.56 -5.46
CA ALA A 29 24.41 -28.06 -4.14
C ALA A 29 24.58 -26.53 -4.03
N LEU A 30 25.69 -25.98 -4.54
CA LEU A 30 25.91 -24.54 -4.58
C LEU A 30 24.88 -23.84 -5.46
N GLY A 31 24.61 -24.38 -6.67
CA GLY A 31 23.60 -23.85 -7.58
C GLY A 31 22.20 -23.87 -6.98
N ALA A 32 21.81 -24.98 -6.33
CA ALA A 32 20.51 -25.10 -5.66
C ALA A 32 20.36 -24.07 -4.53
N SER A 33 21.39 -23.86 -3.72
CA SER A 33 21.37 -22.85 -2.65
C SER A 33 21.20 -21.42 -3.19
N GLY A 34 21.87 -21.10 -4.32
CA GLY A 34 21.73 -19.82 -4.99
C GLY A 34 20.31 -19.58 -5.52
N ILE A 35 19.70 -20.60 -6.13
CA ILE A 35 18.32 -20.51 -6.63
C ILE A 35 17.33 -20.30 -5.49
N ILE A 36 17.46 -21.04 -4.38
CA ILE A 36 16.57 -20.89 -3.22
C ILE A 36 16.68 -19.48 -2.62
N ALA A 37 17.90 -18.94 -2.51
CA ALA A 37 18.10 -17.57 -2.04
C ALA A 37 17.41 -16.53 -2.95
N LEU A 38 17.54 -16.67 -4.27
CA LEU A 38 16.88 -15.79 -5.25
C LEU A 38 15.36 -15.91 -5.21
N GLN A 39 14.82 -17.12 -5.07
CA GLN A 39 13.38 -17.35 -4.94
C GLN A 39 12.81 -16.65 -3.70
N ARG A 40 13.48 -16.78 -2.55
CA ARG A 40 13.07 -16.10 -1.31
C ARG A 40 13.08 -14.58 -1.46
N ALA A 41 14.16 -14.02 -2.00
CA ALA A 41 14.27 -12.58 -2.22
C ALA A 41 13.18 -12.06 -3.17
N THR A 42 12.91 -12.80 -4.25
CA THR A 42 11.88 -12.45 -5.24
C THR A 42 10.48 -12.44 -4.60
N PHE A 43 10.18 -13.45 -3.79
CA PHE A 43 8.89 -13.55 -3.10
C PHE A 43 8.65 -12.37 -2.14
N VAL A 44 9.64 -12.04 -1.30
CA VAL A 44 9.55 -10.90 -0.36
C VAL A 44 9.36 -9.58 -1.11
N ASN A 45 10.14 -9.36 -2.16
CA ASN A 45 10.04 -8.13 -2.97
C ASN A 45 8.68 -8.00 -3.66
N THR A 46 8.11 -9.11 -4.13
CA THR A 46 6.80 -9.11 -4.80
C THR A 46 5.69 -8.73 -3.82
N THR A 47 5.72 -9.27 -2.60
CA THR A 47 4.75 -8.91 -1.55
C THR A 47 4.86 -7.43 -1.18
N HIS A 48 6.08 -6.89 -1.02
CA HIS A 48 6.26 -5.47 -0.73
C HIS A 48 5.75 -4.58 -1.87
N ALA A 49 6.06 -4.92 -3.12
CA ALA A 49 5.57 -4.19 -4.28
C ALA A 49 4.04 -4.23 -4.37
N ARG A 50 3.42 -5.38 -4.09
CA ARG A 50 1.96 -5.51 -4.03
C ARG A 50 1.36 -4.61 -2.97
N ASN A 51 1.87 -4.65 -1.75
CA ASN A 51 1.33 -3.86 -0.64
C ASN A 51 1.47 -2.35 -0.92
N LEU A 52 2.59 -1.92 -1.50
CA LEU A 52 2.78 -0.53 -1.89
C LEU A 52 1.84 -0.10 -3.02
N ALA A 53 1.60 -0.97 -4.03
CA ALA A 53 0.67 -0.68 -5.10
C ALA A 53 -0.78 -0.57 -4.57
N MET A 54 -1.21 -1.50 -3.72
CA MET A 54 -2.54 -1.48 -3.13
C MET A 54 -2.75 -0.29 -2.19
N ALA A 55 -1.78 0.03 -1.33
CA ALA A 55 -1.86 1.19 -0.46
C ALA A 55 -1.98 2.51 -1.27
N ASN A 56 -1.29 2.62 -2.41
CA ASN A 56 -1.45 3.76 -3.31
C ASN A 56 -2.85 3.81 -3.94
N LEU A 57 -3.41 2.67 -4.38
CA LEU A 57 -4.77 2.61 -4.93
C LEU A 57 -5.81 3.05 -3.88
N VAL A 58 -5.71 2.56 -2.65
CA VAL A 58 -6.57 2.98 -1.53
C VAL A 58 -6.41 4.49 -1.26
N ALA A 59 -5.18 5.00 -1.22
CA ALA A 59 -4.93 6.43 -1.00
C ALA A 59 -5.50 7.31 -2.12
N GLN A 60 -5.42 6.88 -3.38
CA GLN A 60 -6.03 7.57 -4.52
C GLN A 60 -7.56 7.53 -4.43
N GLY A 61 -8.15 6.38 -4.06
CA GLY A 61 -9.58 6.26 -3.81
C GLY A 61 -10.07 7.25 -2.75
N TRP A 62 -9.33 7.38 -1.64
CA TRP A 62 -9.60 8.39 -0.62
C TRP A 62 -9.49 9.83 -1.16
N ALA A 63 -8.50 10.12 -2.01
CA ALA A 63 -8.38 11.45 -2.61
C ALA A 63 -9.60 11.79 -3.47
N GLU A 64 -10.15 10.84 -4.23
CA GLU A 64 -11.37 11.05 -5.00
C GLU A 64 -12.61 11.18 -4.11
N ARG A 65 -12.72 10.39 -3.04
CA ARG A 65 -13.80 10.53 -2.06
C ARG A 65 -13.84 11.92 -1.45
N LEU A 66 -12.69 12.45 -1.03
CA LEU A 66 -12.60 13.81 -0.49
C LEU A 66 -12.93 14.88 -1.53
N ARG A 67 -12.65 14.64 -2.82
CA ARG A 67 -13.08 15.56 -3.90
C ARG A 67 -14.58 15.51 -4.13
N VAL A 68 -15.21 14.34 -4.06
CA VAL A 68 -16.67 14.19 -4.15
C VAL A 68 -17.34 14.83 -2.94
N ASP A 69 -16.80 14.62 -1.74
CA ASP A 69 -17.28 15.26 -0.51
C ASP A 69 -17.19 16.80 -0.59
N ALA A 70 -16.13 17.32 -1.20
CA ALA A 70 -15.98 18.77 -1.45
C ALA A 70 -17.06 19.36 -2.37
N LEU A 71 -17.81 18.55 -3.12
CA LEU A 71 -18.95 19.04 -3.91
C LEU A 71 -20.12 19.47 -3.03
N GLN A 72 -20.25 18.89 -1.84
CA GLN A 72 -21.26 19.24 -0.84
C GLN A 72 -20.87 20.51 -0.07
N TRP A 73 -19.57 20.84 0.01
CA TRP A 73 -19.06 22.04 0.66
C TRP A 73 -19.63 23.32 0.02
N ASN A 74 -20.50 24.01 0.76
CA ASN A 74 -21.25 25.20 0.33
C ASN A 74 -21.07 26.37 1.32
N GLU A 75 -21.72 27.50 1.02
CA GLU A 75 -21.68 28.72 1.82
C GLU A 75 -23.09 29.34 2.00
N PRO A 76 -24.01 28.65 2.71
CA PRO A 76 -25.35 29.21 2.93
C PRO A 76 -25.25 30.56 3.64
N ASN A 77 -25.82 31.60 3.02
CA ASN A 77 -25.82 32.98 3.54
C ASN A 77 -24.42 33.63 3.71
N GLY A 78 -23.40 33.19 2.95
CA GLY A 78 -22.07 33.79 3.02
C GLY A 78 -21.28 33.39 4.28
N GLN A 79 -21.64 32.27 4.91
CA GLN A 79 -20.87 31.65 5.99
C GLN A 79 -20.34 30.28 5.53
N PRO A 80 -19.01 30.06 5.54
CA PRO A 80 -18.45 28.78 5.08
C PRO A 80 -18.91 27.63 5.96
N ASP A 81 -19.68 26.70 5.39
CA ASP A 81 -20.24 25.57 6.12
C ASP A 81 -19.66 24.24 5.61
N LEU A 82 -19.17 23.43 6.55
CA LEU A 82 -18.68 22.07 6.30
C LEU A 82 -19.55 21.03 6.98
N ALA A 83 -20.61 21.41 7.71
CA ALA A 83 -21.41 20.49 8.51
C ALA A 83 -22.14 19.43 7.66
N GLU A 84 -22.48 19.76 6.42
CA GLU A 84 -23.10 18.82 5.47
C GLU A 84 -22.10 17.85 4.84
N THR A 85 -20.79 18.11 4.95
CA THR A 85 -19.76 17.22 4.40
C THR A 85 -19.54 16.03 5.33
N ASP A 86 -19.21 14.91 4.71
CA ASP A 86 -19.07 13.61 5.36
C ASP A 86 -17.77 13.51 6.16
N TRP A 87 -16.64 13.89 5.54
CA TRP A 87 -15.31 13.83 6.16
C TRP A 87 -14.63 15.19 6.26
N LEU A 88 -14.93 16.14 5.36
CA LEU A 88 -14.28 17.46 5.37
C LEU A 88 -14.64 18.31 6.60
N ASN A 89 -15.74 18.00 7.29
CA ASN A 89 -16.10 18.59 8.59
C ASN A 89 -14.99 18.45 9.65
N LEU A 90 -14.12 17.44 9.49
CA LEU A 90 -12.97 17.19 10.36
C LEU A 90 -11.93 18.30 10.26
N ALA A 91 -11.91 19.06 9.17
CA ALA A 91 -11.06 20.23 9.03
C ALA A 91 -11.39 21.35 10.02
N ASP A 92 -12.63 21.41 10.51
CA ASP A 92 -13.07 22.38 11.51
C ASP A 92 -13.14 21.76 12.92
N SER A 93 -13.58 20.51 13.06
CA SER A 93 -13.73 19.85 14.38
C SER A 93 -12.42 19.29 14.95
N SER A 94 -11.46 18.91 14.11
CA SER A 94 -10.16 18.33 14.50
C SER A 94 -9.02 18.82 13.60
N PRO A 95 -8.78 20.14 13.55
CA PRO A 95 -7.80 20.72 12.63
C PRO A 95 -6.38 20.26 12.96
N ASP A 96 -5.62 19.94 11.92
CA ASP A 96 -4.21 19.59 11.95
C ASP A 96 -3.84 18.34 12.78
N ILE A 97 -4.83 17.54 13.15
CA ILE A 97 -4.65 16.27 13.85
C ILE A 97 -4.83 15.13 12.86
N ARG A 98 -3.98 14.09 12.99
CA ARG A 98 -4.15 12.85 12.22
C ARG A 98 -5.10 11.93 12.98
N LEU A 99 -6.11 11.40 12.31
CA LEU A 99 -7.13 10.54 12.91
C LEU A 99 -7.64 9.51 11.90
N SER A 100 -8.27 8.44 12.40
CA SER A 100 -8.97 7.47 11.54
C SER A 100 -10.38 8.01 11.24
N PRO A 101 -10.76 8.23 9.97
CA PRO A 101 -12.05 8.79 9.64
C PRO A 101 -13.18 7.82 10.02
N ALA A 102 -14.36 8.36 10.32
CA ALA A 102 -15.53 7.55 10.54
C ALA A 102 -15.94 6.81 9.26
N GLU A 103 -16.41 5.58 9.43
CA GLU A 103 -17.04 4.80 8.36
C GLU A 103 -18.41 5.39 8.02
N ILE A 104 -18.70 5.46 6.72
CA ILE A 104 -20.00 5.89 6.21
C ILE A 104 -20.55 4.73 5.38
N PRO A 105 -21.51 3.96 5.92
CA PRO A 105 -22.08 2.80 5.24
C PRO A 105 -22.76 3.27 3.95
N THR A 106 -22.11 3.02 2.81
CA THR A 106 -22.44 3.35 1.39
C THR A 106 -21.39 4.18 0.67
N LEU A 107 -20.57 4.97 1.37
CA LEU A 107 -19.62 5.90 0.74
C LEU A 107 -18.18 5.46 0.89
N GLY A 108 -17.82 4.93 2.06
CA GLY A 108 -16.51 4.32 2.26
C GLY A 108 -16.19 4.01 3.71
N SER A 109 -15.17 3.17 3.89
CA SER A 109 -14.62 2.77 5.18
C SER A 109 -13.13 3.14 5.28
N PRO A 110 -12.63 3.53 6.49
CA PRO A 110 -11.19 3.69 6.75
C PRO A 110 -10.38 2.40 6.56
N VAL A 111 -11.06 1.25 6.54
CA VAL A 111 -10.46 -0.08 6.49
C VAL A 111 -10.64 -0.69 5.12
N ALA A 112 -9.59 -1.33 4.59
CA ALA A 112 -9.64 -2.08 3.35
C ALA A 112 -8.98 -3.47 3.49
N ASP A 113 -9.46 -4.41 2.67
CA ASP A 113 -8.98 -5.78 2.60
C ASP A 113 -7.67 -5.91 1.80
N LEU A 114 -7.19 -7.15 1.61
CA LEU A 114 -5.97 -7.43 0.86
C LEU A 114 -6.01 -7.00 -0.61
N LEU A 115 -7.20 -6.80 -1.17
CA LEU A 115 -7.44 -6.36 -2.54
C LEU A 115 -7.61 -4.83 -2.63
N GLY A 116 -7.57 -4.12 -1.50
CA GLY A 116 -7.80 -2.68 -1.44
C GLY A 116 -9.27 -2.30 -1.56
N ILE A 117 -10.19 -3.25 -1.32
CA ILE A 117 -11.62 -3.02 -1.28
C ILE A 117 -12.01 -2.63 0.15
N ASP A 118 -12.85 -1.62 0.29
CA ASP A 118 -13.37 -1.21 1.60
C ASP A 118 -14.07 -2.35 2.31
N THR A 119 -13.79 -2.44 3.60
CA THR A 119 -14.39 -3.44 4.49
C THR A 119 -15.16 -2.71 5.57
N PHE A 120 -16.47 -2.97 5.64
CA PHE A 120 -17.34 -2.28 6.58
C PHE A 120 -17.42 -3.05 7.91
N ALA A 121 -17.86 -2.40 8.98
CA ALA A 121 -17.95 -3.02 10.30
C ALA A 121 -18.86 -4.28 10.33
N ALA A 122 -19.81 -4.38 9.40
CA ALA A 122 -20.68 -5.54 9.23
C ALA A 122 -20.03 -6.71 8.47
N ASP A 123 -18.88 -6.49 7.83
CA ASP A 123 -18.21 -7.48 7.00
C ASP A 123 -17.25 -8.33 7.84
N ALA A 124 -17.26 -9.65 7.61
CA ALA A 124 -16.34 -10.60 8.25
C ALA A 124 -14.94 -10.62 7.61
N SER A 125 -14.53 -9.53 6.96
CA SER A 125 -13.29 -9.44 6.20
C SER A 125 -12.10 -9.07 7.07
N ILE A 126 -10.92 -9.54 6.65
CA ILE A 126 -9.66 -9.31 7.34
C ILE A 126 -9.10 -7.94 6.95
N PRO A 127 -8.90 -7.00 7.90
CA PRO A 127 -8.28 -5.71 7.61
C PRO A 127 -6.83 -5.90 7.18
N ALA A 128 -6.44 -5.31 6.06
CA ALA A 128 -5.08 -5.33 5.55
C ALA A 128 -4.48 -3.93 5.44
N TYR A 129 -5.30 -2.94 5.08
CA TYR A 129 -4.90 -1.55 4.98
C TYR A 129 -5.83 -0.68 5.82
N CYS A 130 -5.25 0.28 6.51
CA CYS A 130 -5.96 1.21 7.36
C CYS A 130 -5.61 2.64 6.95
N THR A 131 -6.59 3.54 7.01
CA THR A 131 -6.42 4.93 6.55
C THR A 131 -6.47 5.91 7.70
N HIS A 132 -5.56 6.88 7.65
CA HIS A 132 -5.52 8.03 8.53
C HIS A 132 -5.61 9.30 7.69
N LEU A 133 -6.44 10.24 8.12
CA LEU A 133 -6.59 11.55 7.50
C LEU A 133 -6.08 12.64 8.44
N ARG A 134 -5.49 13.68 7.87
CA ARG A 134 -5.20 14.94 8.54
C ARG A 134 -5.62 16.09 7.64
N PHE A 135 -6.38 17.02 8.17
CA PHE A 135 -6.85 18.18 7.43
C PHE A 135 -6.20 19.45 7.94
N ARG A 136 -5.83 20.33 7.02
CA ARG A 136 -5.36 21.67 7.33
C ARG A 136 -6.07 22.66 6.43
N ARG A 137 -6.95 23.46 7.02
CA ARG A 137 -7.63 24.55 6.34
C ARG A 137 -6.73 25.77 6.26
N PHE A 138 -6.61 26.37 5.08
CA PHE A 138 -5.86 27.61 4.94
C PHE A 138 -6.71 28.80 5.45
N PRO A 139 -6.10 29.79 6.12
CA PRO A 139 -6.83 30.97 6.54
C PRO A 139 -7.25 31.80 5.31
N GLY A 140 -8.45 32.38 5.38
CA GLY A 140 -8.96 33.32 4.40
C GLY A 140 -8.54 34.76 4.71
N ILE A 141 -9.18 35.71 4.00
CA ILE A 141 -8.93 37.14 4.18
C ILE A 141 -9.57 37.59 5.50
N MET A 142 -8.90 38.48 6.25
CA MET A 142 -9.38 39.04 7.52
C MET A 142 -9.77 38.00 8.58
N GLY A 143 -9.09 36.86 8.61
CA GLY A 143 -9.32 35.83 9.63
C GLY A 143 -10.56 34.96 9.41
N ALA A 144 -11.28 35.15 8.30
CA ALA A 144 -12.34 34.24 7.88
C ALA A 144 -11.75 32.85 7.55
N PRO A 145 -12.50 31.76 7.76
CA PRO A 145 -12.04 30.43 7.38
C PRO A 145 -11.91 30.36 5.84
N GLY A 146 -10.76 29.90 5.34
CA GLY A 146 -10.47 29.94 3.91
C GLY A 146 -11.23 28.88 3.12
N THR A 147 -11.19 29.01 1.79
CA THR A 147 -11.90 28.14 0.84
C THR A 147 -11.07 26.97 0.33
N LEU A 148 -9.89 26.73 0.92
CA LEU A 148 -8.96 25.69 0.52
C LEU A 148 -8.59 24.84 1.74
N ILE A 149 -8.72 23.52 1.60
CA ILE A 149 -8.32 22.54 2.60
C ILE A 149 -7.27 21.64 1.98
N ARG A 150 -6.14 21.50 2.67
CA ARG A 150 -5.16 20.44 2.40
C ARG A 150 -5.59 19.20 3.17
N ALA A 151 -5.66 18.06 2.49
CA ALA A 151 -5.90 16.76 3.09
C ALA A 151 -4.66 15.89 2.90
N ASP A 152 -4.06 15.46 4.01
CA ASP A 152 -2.97 14.48 4.03
C ASP A 152 -3.56 13.11 4.37
N ILE A 153 -3.51 12.21 3.38
CA ILE A 153 -3.99 10.83 3.47
C ILE A 153 -2.78 9.94 3.74
N ARG A 154 -2.87 9.11 4.78
CA ARG A 154 -1.89 8.07 5.08
C ARG A 154 -2.58 6.71 5.05
N VAL A 155 -2.10 5.80 4.23
CA VAL A 155 -2.54 4.40 4.23
C VAL A 155 -1.40 3.55 4.78
N PHE A 156 -1.67 2.77 5.81
CA PHE A 156 -0.68 1.92 6.47
C PHE A 156 -1.09 0.45 6.52
N TRP A 157 -0.10 -0.42 6.64
CA TRP A 157 -0.24 -1.88 6.73
C TRP A 157 0.88 -2.47 7.57
N LEU A 158 0.74 -3.72 8.03
CA LEU A 158 1.83 -4.45 8.68
C LEU A 158 2.80 -5.04 7.66
N ARG A 159 4.10 -4.79 7.83
CA ARG A 159 5.14 -5.34 6.95
C ARG A 159 5.24 -6.87 7.00
N SER A 160 4.78 -7.47 8.09
CA SER A 160 4.69 -8.94 8.24
C SER A 160 3.68 -9.57 7.27
N GLY A 161 2.76 -8.80 6.70
CA GLY A 161 1.65 -9.30 5.89
C GLY A 161 0.49 -9.89 6.70
N SER A 162 0.51 -9.73 8.03
CA SER A 162 -0.59 -10.09 8.92
C SER A 162 -1.73 -9.06 8.86
N MET A 163 -2.84 -9.38 9.52
CA MET A 163 -4.00 -8.48 9.65
C MET A 163 -3.59 -7.19 10.33
N ALA A 164 -3.88 -6.04 9.72
CA ALA A 164 -3.58 -4.74 10.29
C ALA A 164 -4.63 -4.37 11.35
N ASP A 165 -4.18 -3.87 12.50
CA ASP A 165 -5.06 -3.27 13.49
C ASP A 165 -5.27 -1.79 13.17
N CYS A 166 -6.50 -1.43 12.79
CA CYS A 166 -6.84 -0.05 12.43
C CYS A 166 -7.15 0.86 13.64
N SER A 167 -7.13 0.31 14.86
CA SER A 167 -7.25 1.09 16.09
C SER A 167 -5.92 1.67 16.59
N VAL A 168 -4.80 1.29 15.94
CA VAL A 168 -3.46 1.75 16.29
C VAL A 168 -3.35 3.27 16.13
N SER A 169 -2.78 3.92 17.14
CA SER A 169 -2.66 5.37 17.15
C SER A 169 -1.76 5.87 16.01
N PRO A 170 -2.04 7.06 15.47
CA PRO A 170 -1.26 7.62 14.40
C PRO A 170 0.24 7.77 14.68
N ASP A 171 0.60 8.04 15.93
CA ASP A 171 1.98 8.25 16.38
C ASP A 171 2.75 6.93 16.48
N THR A 172 2.08 5.84 16.87
CA THR A 172 2.68 4.49 16.90
C THR A 172 3.15 4.05 15.52
N VAL A 173 2.32 4.31 14.48
CA VAL A 173 2.67 3.98 13.09
C VAL A 173 3.93 4.72 12.64
N ASP A 174 4.13 5.97 13.09
CA ASP A 174 5.30 6.77 12.74
C ASP A 174 6.55 6.38 13.56
N ALA A 175 6.36 5.94 14.80
CA ALA A 175 7.43 5.51 15.69
C ALA A 175 8.02 4.14 15.33
N GLU A 176 7.25 3.28 14.64
CA GLU A 176 7.62 1.88 14.35
C GLU A 176 7.70 1.56 12.84
N PRO A 177 8.65 2.17 12.09
CA PRO A 177 8.75 1.99 10.64
C PRO A 177 9.19 0.58 10.20
N GLU A 178 9.78 -0.21 11.11
CA GLU A 178 10.17 -1.61 10.88
C GLU A 178 8.96 -2.56 10.93
N VAL A 179 7.91 -2.17 11.66
CA VAL A 179 6.68 -2.96 11.82
C VAL A 179 5.64 -2.54 10.79
N TYR A 180 5.48 -1.23 10.60
CA TYR A 180 4.48 -0.67 9.70
C TYR A 180 5.08 -0.16 8.39
N GLY A 181 4.39 -0.46 7.29
CA GLY A 181 4.56 0.23 6.02
C GLY A 181 3.49 1.31 5.92
N ALA A 182 3.85 2.48 5.38
CA ALA A 182 2.90 3.55 5.14
C ALA A 182 3.19 4.27 3.83
N VAL A 183 2.13 4.69 3.15
CA VAL A 183 2.16 5.59 2.00
C VAL A 183 1.44 6.87 2.38
N TYR A 184 1.97 7.99 1.90
CA TYR A 184 1.43 9.32 2.10
C TYR A 184 1.01 9.92 0.77
N LEU A 185 -0.21 10.42 0.70
CA LEU A 185 -0.74 11.15 -0.43
C LEU A 185 -1.37 12.44 0.07
N THR A 186 -0.90 13.57 -0.44
CA THR A 186 -1.49 14.88 -0.15
C THR A 186 -2.36 15.29 -1.32
N THR A 187 -3.58 15.72 -1.03
CA THR A 187 -4.46 16.39 -1.99
C THR A 187 -4.93 17.73 -1.42
N SER A 188 -5.44 18.60 -2.27
CA SER A 188 -6.07 19.84 -1.85
C SER A 188 -7.45 19.91 -2.48
N VAL A 189 -8.44 20.27 -1.68
CA VAL A 189 -9.82 20.44 -2.11
C VAL A 189 -10.24 21.88 -1.86
N MET A 190 -11.00 22.42 -2.81
CA MET A 190 -11.48 23.78 -2.79
C MET A 190 -13.00 23.77 -2.72
N ARG A 191 -13.57 24.77 -2.06
CA ARG A 191 -15.01 24.97 -1.97
C ARG A 191 -15.67 24.99 -3.35
N ASN A 192 -16.85 24.37 -3.44
CA ASN A 192 -17.69 24.46 -4.61
C ASN A 192 -18.37 25.85 -4.69
N LYS A 193 -18.18 26.57 -5.80
CA LYS A 193 -18.79 27.90 -6.03
C LYS A 193 -20.11 27.87 -6.80
N ILE A 194 -20.57 26.69 -7.21
CA ILE A 194 -21.79 26.55 -8.02
C ILE A 194 -23.06 26.64 -7.16
N ARG A 195 -22.94 26.40 -5.84
CA ARG A 195 -24.04 26.42 -4.87
C ARG A 195 -24.18 27.73 -4.08
N ASP A 196 -23.49 28.79 -4.51
CA ASP A 196 -23.55 30.14 -3.90
C ASP A 196 -24.80 30.92 -4.36
#